data_AF-A0A383EQJ3-F1
#
_entry.id   AF-A0A383EQJ3-F1
#
_cell.length_a   1.000
_cell.length_b   1.000
_cell.length_c   1.000
_cell.angle_alpha   90.00
_cell.angle_beta   90.00
_cell.angle_gamma   90.00
#
_symmetry.space_group_name_H-M   'P 1'
#
loop_
_entity.id
_entity.type
_entity.pdbx_description
1 polymer ?
#
loop_
_entity_poly.entity_id
_entity_poly.type
_entity_poly.pdbx_seq_one_letter_code
_entity_poly.pdbx_strand_id
1 'polypeptide(L)'
;MLSSAPFECPSGLLQHAQQHPPLKTAVVNAATETVMTSARLATENGLIEPTLVGDSSIINSIATAIHWDIRKFTVVDAGSETKAAKLSIDLARSGEVLALMKGHIHSETLMQEALQRTQGIRLKRRPSHAFYMTVPG
;
A
#
# COMPACT_ATOMS: atom_id res chain seq x y z
N MET A 1 -24.21 10.58 2.73
CA MET A 1 -23.41 10.49 1.49
C MET A 1 -24.11 11.27 0.39
N LEU A 2 -23.36 11.85 -0.54
CA LEU A 2 -23.90 12.69 -1.63
C LEU A 2 -24.44 11.90 -2.84
N SER A 3 -24.18 10.58 -2.89
CA SER A 3 -24.67 9.66 -3.92
C SER A 3 -25.00 8.30 -3.29
N SER A 4 -25.99 7.60 -3.85
CA SER A 4 -26.34 6.21 -3.54
C SER A 4 -25.71 5.20 -4.51
N ALA A 5 -25.03 5.67 -5.55
CA ALA A 5 -24.31 4.79 -6.47
C ALA A 5 -23.19 4.04 -5.73
N PRO A 6 -22.98 2.75 -6.04
CA PRO A 6 -21.90 1.98 -5.43
C PRO A 6 -20.54 2.58 -5.81
N PHE A 7 -19.59 2.56 -4.86
CA PHE A 7 -18.22 3.00 -5.10
C PHE A 7 -17.46 1.92 -5.87
N GLU A 8 -17.45 2.02 -7.18
CA GLU A 8 -16.77 1.06 -8.04
C GLU A 8 -15.57 1.71 -8.74
N CYS A 9 -14.48 0.95 -8.89
CA CYS A 9 -13.36 1.37 -9.72
C CYS A 9 -13.83 1.39 -11.19
N PRO A 10 -13.58 2.47 -11.96
CA PRO A 10 -13.95 2.51 -13.38
C PRO A 10 -13.37 1.30 -14.12
N SER A 11 -14.24 0.48 -14.72
CA SER A 11 -13.88 -0.81 -15.32
C SER A 11 -12.80 -0.69 -16.39
N GLY A 12 -12.85 0.34 -17.24
CA GLY A 12 -11.84 0.60 -18.26
C GLY A 12 -10.45 0.90 -17.67
N LEU A 13 -10.37 1.64 -16.56
CA LEU A 13 -9.11 1.93 -15.87
C LEU A 13 -8.56 0.66 -15.22
N LEU A 14 -9.43 -0.14 -14.59
CA LEU A 14 -9.06 -1.40 -13.97
C LEU A 14 -8.53 -2.40 -15.01
N GLN A 15 -9.23 -2.57 -16.13
CA GLN A 15 -8.80 -3.44 -17.23
C GLN A 15 -7.46 -3.02 -17.82
N HIS A 16 -7.22 -1.70 -17.93
CA HIS A 16 -5.95 -1.18 -18.40
C HIS A 16 -4.81 -1.50 -17.42
N ALA A 17 -5.04 -1.29 -16.12
CA ALA A 17 -4.06 -1.62 -15.09
C ALA A 17 -3.73 -3.13 -15.06
N GLN A 18 -4.73 -3.99 -15.29
CA GLN A 18 -4.60 -5.45 -15.35
C GLN A 18 -3.77 -5.97 -16.53
N GLN A 19 -3.45 -5.14 -17.53
CA GLN A 19 -2.54 -5.52 -18.61
C GLN A 19 -1.06 -5.54 -18.18
N HIS A 20 -0.75 -5.05 -16.97
CA HIS A 20 0.59 -5.03 -16.42
C HIS A 20 0.77 -6.11 -15.35
N PRO A 21 1.99 -6.65 -15.17
CA PRO A 21 2.25 -7.57 -14.08
C PRO A 21 2.02 -6.90 -12.71
N PRO A 22 1.58 -7.65 -11.69
CA PRO A 22 1.39 -7.11 -10.34
C PRO A 22 2.66 -6.43 -9.83
N LEU A 23 2.51 -5.22 -9.28
CA LEU A 23 3.65 -4.45 -8.76
C LEU A 23 3.97 -4.87 -7.32
N LYS A 24 5.22 -5.26 -7.06
CA LYS A 24 5.70 -5.52 -5.69
C LYS A 24 5.55 -4.26 -4.84
N THR A 25 4.69 -4.32 -3.83
CA THR A 25 4.25 -3.12 -3.10
C THR A 25 4.31 -3.34 -1.60
N ALA A 26 5.03 -2.49 -0.88
CA ALA A 26 4.95 -2.48 0.59
C ALA A 26 3.70 -1.72 1.05
N VAL A 27 2.82 -2.37 1.81
CA VAL A 27 1.69 -1.74 2.50
C VAL A 27 2.17 -1.27 3.86
N VAL A 28 2.43 0.04 3.99
CA VAL A 28 3.09 0.64 5.16
C VAL A 28 2.10 0.80 6.30
N ASN A 29 2.36 0.12 7.42
CA ASN A 29 1.47 0.02 8.58
C ASN A 29 0.07 -0.51 8.22
N ALA A 30 0.00 -1.80 7.88
CA ALA A 30 -1.22 -2.52 7.50
C ALA A 30 -2.13 -2.87 8.71
N ALA A 31 -2.33 -1.91 9.63
CA ALA A 31 -2.94 -2.14 10.94
C ALA A 31 -4.45 -1.83 11.01
N THR A 32 -5.15 -1.70 9.87
CA THR A 32 -6.61 -1.48 9.84
C THR A 32 -7.30 -2.29 8.77
N GLU A 33 -8.58 -2.59 9.03
CA GLU A 33 -9.44 -3.35 8.11
C GLU A 33 -9.56 -2.69 6.74
N THR A 34 -9.72 -1.36 6.68
CA THR A 34 -9.82 -0.63 5.41
C THR A 34 -8.55 -0.78 4.56
N VAL A 35 -7.37 -0.71 5.19
CA VAL A 35 -6.08 -0.87 4.48
C VAL A 35 -5.92 -2.29 3.99
N MET A 36 -6.18 -3.28 4.84
CA MET A 36 -6.08 -4.70 4.50
C MET A 36 -7.09 -5.12 3.42
N THR A 37 -8.33 -4.64 3.50
CA THR A 37 -9.35 -4.86 2.46
C THR A 37 -8.95 -4.23 1.14
N SER A 38 -8.38 -3.01 1.16
CA SER A 38 -7.89 -2.36 -0.07
C SER A 38 -6.72 -3.15 -0.68
N ALA A 39 -5.78 -3.62 0.14
CA ALA A 39 -4.67 -4.45 -0.31
C ALA A 39 -5.15 -5.80 -0.88
N ARG A 40 -6.13 -6.44 -0.22
CA ARG A 40 -6.79 -7.67 -0.71
C ARG A 40 -7.42 -7.44 -2.08
N LEU A 41 -8.25 -6.42 -2.24
CA LEU A 41 -8.92 -6.10 -3.50
C LEU A 41 -7.91 -5.81 -4.61
N ALA A 42 -6.85 -5.04 -4.33
CA ALA A 42 -5.80 -4.78 -5.32
C ALA A 42 -5.05 -6.07 -5.71
N THR A 43 -4.82 -6.97 -4.76
CA THR A 43 -4.15 -8.26 -5.01
C THR A 43 -5.03 -9.22 -5.82
N GLU A 44 -6.32 -9.33 -5.48
CA GLU A 44 -7.30 -10.16 -6.21
C GLU A 44 -7.51 -9.69 -7.64
N ASN A 45 -7.35 -8.38 -7.89
CA ASN A 45 -7.37 -7.81 -9.23
C ASN A 45 -6.01 -7.86 -9.94
N GLY A 46 -4.98 -8.50 -9.37
CA GLY A 46 -3.66 -8.64 -10.01
C GLY A 46 -2.88 -7.34 -10.11
N LEU A 47 -3.19 -6.32 -9.30
CA LEU A 47 -2.53 -5.01 -9.38
C LEU A 47 -1.24 -4.95 -8.58
N ILE A 48 -1.19 -5.64 -7.44
CA ILE A 48 -0.04 -5.65 -6.53
C ILE A 48 0.32 -7.06 -6.07
N GLU A 49 1.60 -7.25 -5.76
CA GLU A 49 2.12 -8.35 -4.93
C GLU A 49 2.53 -7.72 -3.57
N PRO A 50 1.73 -7.86 -2.51
CA PRO A 50 1.93 -7.08 -1.30
C PRO A 50 3.00 -7.66 -0.37
N THR A 51 3.81 -6.78 0.21
CA THR A 51 4.53 -7.01 1.47
C THR A 51 3.82 -6.21 2.56
N LEU A 52 3.28 -6.89 3.57
CA LEU A 52 2.50 -6.27 4.63
C LEU A 52 3.43 -5.88 5.79
N VAL A 53 3.55 -4.59 6.09
CA VAL A 53 4.45 -4.09 7.15
C VAL A 53 3.62 -3.50 8.28
N GLY A 54 3.87 -3.91 9.53
CA GLY A 54 3.12 -3.43 10.70
C GLY A 54 3.15 -4.44 11.84
N ASP A 55 2.32 -4.24 12.87
CA ASP A 55 2.18 -5.22 13.95
C ASP A 55 1.64 -6.54 13.38
N SER A 56 2.46 -7.58 13.42
CA SER A 56 2.14 -8.87 12.82
C SER A 56 0.91 -9.53 13.44
N SER A 57 0.67 -9.34 14.74
CA SER A 57 -0.52 -9.88 15.42
C SER A 57 -1.80 -9.22 14.93
N ILE A 58 -1.78 -7.89 14.76
CA ILE A 58 -2.91 -7.10 14.26
C ILE A 58 -3.18 -7.47 12.79
N ILE A 59 -2.14 -7.55 11.96
CA ILE A 59 -2.27 -7.92 10.54
C ILE A 59 -2.93 -9.30 10.39
N ASN A 60 -2.47 -10.31 11.13
CA ASN A 60 -3.04 -11.66 11.07
C ASN A 60 -4.49 -11.70 11.58
N SER A 61 -4.79 -10.96 12.65
CA SER A 61 -6.15 -10.84 13.19
C SER A 61 -7.12 -10.27 12.16
N ILE A 62 -6.74 -9.15 11.53
CA ILE A 62 -7.56 -8.50 10.49
C ILE A 62 -7.69 -9.39 9.27
N ALA A 63 -6.60 -9.99 8.79
CA ALA A 63 -6.63 -10.91 7.65
C ALA A 63 -7.63 -12.06 7.87
N THR A 64 -7.66 -12.61 9.09
CA THR A 64 -8.64 -13.63 9.48
C THR A 64 -10.07 -13.08 9.44
N ALA A 65 -10.30 -11.90 10.01
CA ALA A 65 -11.61 -11.26 10.05
C ALA A 65 -12.18 -10.93 8.66
N ILE A 66 -11.32 -10.55 7.70
CA ILE A 66 -11.72 -10.25 6.32
C ILE A 66 -11.63 -11.46 5.38
N HIS A 67 -11.38 -12.66 5.91
CA HIS A 67 -11.24 -13.91 5.17
C HIS A 67 -10.17 -13.87 4.06
N TRP A 68 -9.02 -13.24 4.34
CA TRP A 68 -7.90 -13.16 3.42
C TRP A 68 -6.75 -14.06 3.84
N ASP A 69 -6.42 -15.06 3.02
CA ASP A 69 -5.24 -15.90 3.24
C ASP A 69 -3.95 -15.15 2.83
N ILE A 70 -3.23 -14.67 3.85
CA ILE A 70 -1.98 -13.92 3.68
C ILE A 70 -0.72 -14.76 3.83
N ARG A 71 -0.82 -16.09 4.02
CA ARG A 71 0.35 -16.97 4.25
C ARG A 71 1.34 -16.98 3.09
N LYS A 72 0.88 -16.62 1.90
CA LYS A 72 1.69 -16.49 0.68
C LYS A 72 2.41 -15.15 0.53
N PHE A 73 2.12 -14.18 1.40
CA PHE A 73 2.73 -12.85 1.37
C PHE A 73 3.74 -12.69 2.49
N THR A 74 4.72 -11.82 2.27
CA THR A 74 5.66 -11.44 3.31
C THR A 74 4.97 -10.51 4.32
N VAL A 75 5.07 -10.86 5.60
CA VAL A 75 4.67 -9.99 6.72
C VAL A 75 5.92 -9.56 7.48
N VAL A 76 6.16 -8.25 7.54
CA VAL A 76 7.30 -7.65 8.23
C VAL A 76 6.82 -6.99 9.52
N ASP A 77 7.26 -7.54 10.65
CA ASP A 77 6.85 -7.06 11.97
C ASP A 77 7.45 -5.69 12.33
N ALA A 78 6.57 -4.75 12.66
CA ALA A 78 6.93 -3.41 13.07
C ALA A 78 6.01 -2.91 14.20
N GLY A 79 6.56 -2.79 15.41
CA GLY A 79 5.83 -2.32 16.59
C GLY A 79 5.58 -0.80 16.68
N SER A 80 5.85 -0.03 15.62
CA SER A 80 5.52 1.41 15.56
C SER A 80 5.40 1.93 14.13
N GLU A 81 4.69 3.04 13.95
CA GLU A 81 4.56 3.71 12.65
C GLU A 81 5.92 4.05 12.02
N THR A 82 6.83 4.64 12.81
CA THR A 82 8.18 5.01 12.33
C THR A 82 8.97 3.78 11.90
N LYS A 83 8.90 2.68 12.67
CA LYS A 83 9.57 1.43 12.30
C LYS A 83 8.97 0.85 11.02
N ALA A 84 7.65 0.88 10.88
CA ALA A 84 6.96 0.40 9.67
C ALA A 84 7.36 1.21 8.43
N ALA A 85 7.42 2.54 8.55
CA ALA A 85 7.91 3.42 7.49
C ALA A 85 9.35 3.06 7.12
N LYS A 86 10.27 3.04 8.09
CA LYS A 86 11.69 2.75 7.84
C LYS A 86 11.91 1.41 7.15
N LEU A 87 11.29 0.33 7.65
CA LEU A 87 11.42 -1.00 7.03
C LEU A 87 10.87 -1.02 5.61
N SER A 88 9.74 -0.34 5.36
CA SER A 88 9.18 -0.24 4.00
C SER A 88 10.10 0.52 3.04
N ILE A 89 10.78 1.54 3.53
CA ILE A 89 11.76 2.33 2.78
C ILE A 89 12.98 1.48 2.45
N ASP A 90 13.48 0.71 3.44
CA ASP A 90 14.62 -0.17 3.25
C ASP A 90 14.32 -1.25 2.19
N LEU A 91 13.12 -1.83 2.21
CA LEU A 91 12.65 -2.75 1.15
C LEU A 91 12.60 -2.08 -0.23
N ALA A 92 12.17 -0.82 -0.30
CA ALA A 92 12.14 -0.08 -1.57
C ALA A 92 13.55 0.24 -2.07
N ARG A 93 14.48 0.53 -1.16
CA ARG A 93 15.89 0.81 -1.48
C ARG A 93 16.66 -0.44 -1.90
N SER A 94 16.35 -1.60 -1.34
CA SER A 94 16.93 -2.89 -1.76
C SER A 94 16.36 -3.38 -3.09
N GLY A 95 15.25 -2.79 -3.56
CA GLY A 95 14.55 -3.23 -4.78
C GLY A 95 13.64 -4.44 -4.55
N GLU A 96 13.42 -4.85 -3.30
CA GLU A 96 12.47 -5.91 -2.94
C GLU A 96 11.03 -5.49 -3.21
N VAL A 97 10.73 -4.20 -3.05
CA VAL A 97 9.46 -3.59 -3.49
C VAL A 97 9.73 -2.43 -4.44
N LEU A 98 8.78 -2.17 -5.33
CA LEU A 98 8.86 -1.12 -6.36
C LEU A 98 7.85 0.01 -6.13
N ALA A 99 6.93 -0.16 -5.19
CA ALA A 99 6.01 0.87 -4.74
C ALA A 99 5.75 0.82 -3.23
N LEU A 100 5.35 1.96 -2.67
CA LEU A 100 4.86 2.09 -1.31
C LEU A 100 3.38 2.47 -1.34
N MET A 101 2.55 1.70 -0.65
CA MET A 101 1.15 2.02 -0.39
C MET A 101 1.02 2.48 1.07
N LYS A 102 0.66 3.75 1.27
CA LYS A 102 0.43 4.32 2.59
C LYS A 102 -0.76 3.64 3.27
N GLY A 103 -0.53 2.98 4.40
CA GLY A 103 -1.57 2.37 5.23
C GLY A 103 -2.01 3.27 6.39
N HIS A 104 -2.16 2.69 7.59
CA HIS A 104 -2.62 3.39 8.78
C HIS A 104 -1.48 4.13 9.49
N ILE A 105 -0.86 5.06 8.78
CA ILE A 105 0.27 5.86 9.27
C ILE A 105 0.00 7.33 8.96
N HIS A 106 0.56 8.26 9.73
CA HIS A 106 0.53 9.67 9.34
C HIS A 106 1.40 9.91 8.09
N SER A 107 0.86 10.67 7.12
CA SER A 107 1.59 11.00 5.89
C SER A 107 2.92 11.69 6.20
N GLU A 108 2.96 12.51 7.26
CA GLU A 108 4.19 13.14 7.72
C GLU A 108 5.25 12.12 8.13
N THR A 109 4.91 11.13 8.97
CA THR A 109 5.84 10.07 9.40
C THR A 109 6.42 9.31 8.21
N LEU A 110 5.58 8.91 7.25
CA LEU A 110 6.03 8.22 6.05
C LEU A 110 6.94 9.10 5.18
N MET A 111 6.55 10.36 4.97
CA MET A 111 7.30 11.28 4.12
C MET A 111 8.62 11.71 4.75
N GLN A 112 8.69 11.84 6.08
CA GLN A 112 9.93 12.13 6.80
C GLN A 112 10.97 11.04 6.52
N GLU A 113 10.61 9.76 6.63
CA GLU A 113 11.50 8.64 6.28
C GLU A 113 11.83 8.62 4.77
N ALA A 114 10.81 8.80 3.91
CA ALA A 114 10.98 8.75 2.44
C ALA A 114 11.92 9.82 1.92
N LEU A 115 11.94 10.98 2.55
CA LEU A 115 12.69 12.14 2.10
C LEU A 115 14.09 12.29 2.74
N GLN A 116 14.50 11.34 3.60
CA GLN A 116 15.84 11.35 4.18
C GLN A 116 16.92 11.31 3.08
N ARG A 117 17.99 12.11 3.26
CA ARG A 117 19.05 12.28 2.24
C ARG A 117 19.85 11.01 1.97
N THR A 118 20.12 10.23 3.02
CA THR A 118 21.02 9.06 2.94
C THR A 118 20.25 7.75 3.04
N GLN A 119 19.18 7.71 3.84
CA GLN A 119 18.42 6.49 4.09
C GLN A 119 17.02 6.45 3.44
N GLY A 120 16.62 7.51 2.73
CA GLY A 120 15.32 7.60 2.05
C GLY A 120 15.36 7.15 0.59
N ILE A 121 14.23 7.32 -0.10
CA ILE A 121 14.03 7.04 -1.54
C ILE A 121 13.93 8.33 -2.38
N ARG A 122 14.36 9.45 -1.80
CA ARG A 122 14.29 10.75 -2.44
C ARG A 122 15.16 10.82 -3.69
N LEU A 123 14.58 11.33 -4.77
CA LEU A 123 15.27 11.67 -6.01
C LEU A 123 15.87 13.10 -5.98
N LYS A 124 16.62 13.46 -7.03
CA LYS A 124 17.15 14.83 -7.22
C LYS A 124 16.08 15.90 -7.44
N ARG A 125 14.80 15.51 -7.56
CA ARG A 125 13.65 16.40 -7.80
C ARG A 125 12.71 16.39 -6.61
N ARG A 126 11.91 17.45 -6.46
CA ARG A 126 10.86 17.51 -5.43
C ARG A 126 9.72 16.56 -5.80
N PRO A 127 9.13 15.85 -4.83
CA PRO A 127 7.91 15.08 -5.07
C PRO A 127 6.76 16.03 -5.45
N SER A 128 5.89 15.57 -6.33
CA SER A 128 4.63 16.21 -6.68
C SER A 128 3.49 15.25 -6.41
N HIS A 129 2.26 15.77 -6.34
CA HIS A 129 1.07 14.98 -6.18
C HIS A 129 0.18 15.17 -7.42
N ALA A 130 -0.35 14.07 -7.94
CA ALA A 130 -1.27 14.07 -9.07
C ALA A 130 -2.50 13.24 -8.72
N PHE A 131 -3.65 13.69 -9.19
CA PHE A 131 -4.90 12.95 -9.10
C PHE A 131 -5.44 12.71 -10.50
N TYR A 132 -6.01 11.53 -10.70
CA TYR A 132 -6.79 11.21 -11.89
C TYR A 132 -8.26 11.11 -11.50
N MET A 133 -9.11 11.78 -12.26
CA MET A 133 -10.57 11.76 -12.08
C MET A 133 -11.20 11.27 -13.38
N THR A 134 -11.90 10.14 -13.33
CA THR A 134 -12.76 9.71 -14.43
C THR A 134 -14.09 10.47 -14.30
N VAL A 135 -14.46 11.21 -15.34
CA VAL A 135 -15.76 11.88 -15.41
C VAL A 135 -16.82 10.82 -15.78
N PRO A 136 -17.96 10.75 -15.09
CA PRO A 136 -19.05 9.87 -15.49
C PRO A 136 -19.56 10.19 -16.90
N GLY A 137 -19.68 9.19 -17.77
CA GLY A 137 -20.09 9.29 -19.17
C GLY A 137 -19.61 8.09 -19.97
#